data_AF-A0A914T856-F1
#
_entry.id   AF-A0A914T856-F1
#
_cell.length_a   1.000
_cell.length_b   1.000
_cell.length_c   1.000
_cell.angle_alpha   90.00
_cell.angle_beta   90.00
_cell.angle_gamma   90.00
#
_symmetry.space_group_name_H-M   'P 1'
#
loop_
_entity.id
_entity.type
_entity.pdbx_description
1 polymer ?
#
loop_
_entity_poly.entity_id
_entity_poly.type
_entity_poly.pdbx_seq_one_letter_code
_entity_poly.pdbx_strand_id
1 'polypeptide(L)'
;MEKQIENEPYYHGLLPREDMKAMLKNNGDFLLRMSEPHAKGERAIILSMMVREEKQEAGMKHYVIRQTNGKVSIERFAFSNIPEMINFHLTKNEPISEKDPETAIKNPVGRQHWELLHEDIESTKKLGEGAYGNNEPISEKDPETAIKNPVGRQHWELLHEDIESTKKLGEGAYGEVHAGKLRLKSGTKVNVAIKMAKMESLTKEQIKEVMREARLMRGFDHPNIVKFYGVAAGTEPLMVLMELVDCGALDSYISKNPNLPPTKRMEMCCQAAWGIEYLHHKVVIHCDIAARNCLYGDGKVKISDFGLTREGETYKMDPH
;
A
#
# COMPACT_ATOMS: atom_id res chain seq x y z
N MET A 1 17.79 24.29 -4.81
CA MET A 1 17.98 23.23 -3.79
C MET A 1 17.65 21.85 -4.38
N GLU A 2 16.51 21.70 -5.05
CA GLU A 2 16.05 20.44 -5.67
C GLU A 2 17.07 19.77 -6.62
N LYS A 3 17.57 20.51 -7.63
CA LYS A 3 18.59 20.03 -8.59
C LYS A 3 19.88 19.46 -7.96
N GLN A 4 20.17 19.78 -6.70
CA GLN A 4 21.37 19.27 -6.01
C GLN A 4 21.13 17.90 -5.35
N ILE A 5 19.88 17.47 -5.21
CA ILE A 5 19.49 16.22 -4.53
C ILE A 5 18.66 15.28 -5.39
N GLU A 6 18.27 15.69 -6.60
CA GLU A 6 17.47 14.88 -7.53
C GLU A 6 18.07 13.49 -7.80
N ASN A 7 19.40 13.38 -7.79
CA ASN A 7 20.12 12.11 -7.99
C ASN A 7 20.44 11.35 -6.70
N GLU A 8 20.09 11.89 -5.54
CA GLU A 8 20.36 11.22 -4.28
C GLU A 8 19.38 10.06 -4.08
N PRO A 9 19.87 8.85 -3.71
CA PRO A 9 19.03 7.65 -3.62
C PRO A 9 17.95 7.76 -2.54
N TYR A 10 18.17 8.62 -1.54
CA TYR A 10 17.26 8.90 -0.43
C TYR A 10 16.35 10.13 -0.65
N TYR A 11 16.31 10.69 -1.86
CA TYR A 11 15.39 11.78 -2.20
C TYR A 11 14.19 11.26 -3.00
N HIS A 12 12.97 11.43 -2.50
CA HIS A 12 11.76 10.81 -3.05
C HIS A 12 10.78 11.80 -3.70
N GLY A 13 11.20 13.05 -3.90
CA GLY A 13 10.32 14.07 -4.49
C GLY A 13 9.01 14.24 -3.69
N LEU A 14 7.86 14.09 -4.34
CA LEU A 14 6.53 14.32 -3.76
C LEU A 14 5.93 13.10 -3.02
N LEU A 15 6.76 12.25 -2.41
CA LEU A 15 6.30 11.06 -1.69
C LEU A 15 5.25 11.41 -0.59
N PRO A 16 4.03 10.84 -0.67
CA PRO A 16 2.98 11.04 0.34
C PRO A 16 3.37 10.54 1.72
N ARG A 17 2.72 11.09 2.76
CA ARG A 17 3.01 10.69 4.16
C ARG A 17 2.62 9.25 4.47
N GLU A 18 1.60 8.76 3.80
CA GLU A 18 1.07 7.40 3.95
C GLU A 18 2.11 6.37 3.50
N ASP A 19 2.76 6.61 2.37
CA ASP A 19 3.72 5.68 1.78
C ASP A 19 5.02 5.62 2.59
N MET A 20 5.41 6.73 3.25
CA MET A 20 6.57 6.75 4.15
C MET A 20 6.45 5.76 5.31
N LYS A 21 5.24 5.51 5.82
CA LYS A 21 5.03 4.55 6.93
C LYS A 21 5.45 3.14 6.57
N ALA A 22 5.28 2.76 5.31
CA ALA A 22 5.69 1.46 4.81
C ALA A 22 7.21 1.37 4.57
N MET A 23 7.91 2.51 4.51
CA MET A 23 9.30 2.63 4.10
C MET A 23 10.25 2.85 5.28
N LEU A 24 9.91 3.73 6.21
CA LEU A 24 10.73 4.05 7.40
C LEU A 24 10.33 3.11 8.55
N LYS A 25 11.11 2.06 8.81
CA LYS A 25 10.72 1.00 9.77
C LYS A 25 11.59 0.97 11.02
N ASN A 26 12.89 1.21 10.86
CA ASN A 26 13.89 1.09 11.92
C ASN A 26 14.27 2.46 12.47
N ASN A 27 14.78 2.50 13.71
CA ASN A 27 15.28 3.73 14.30
C ASN A 27 16.44 4.31 13.46
N GLY A 28 16.34 5.58 13.08
CA GLY A 28 17.31 6.25 12.23
C GLY A 28 17.13 6.01 10.73
N ASP A 29 16.10 5.27 10.30
CA ASP A 29 15.68 5.26 8.90
C ASP A 29 15.26 6.68 8.49
N PHE A 30 15.74 7.16 7.35
CA PHE A 30 15.40 8.50 6.88
C PHE A 30 15.27 8.58 5.37
N LEU A 31 14.56 9.62 4.93
CA LEU A 31 14.47 10.03 3.54
C LEU A 31 14.21 11.54 3.42
N LEU A 32 14.47 12.09 2.24
CA LEU A 32 14.14 13.45 1.85
C LEU A 32 12.92 13.46 0.93
N ARG A 33 12.04 14.45 1.13
CA ARG A 33 10.88 14.68 0.26
C ARG A 33 10.57 16.16 0.16
N MET A 34 9.68 16.53 -0.76
CA MET A 34 9.11 17.87 -0.83
C MET A 34 7.85 17.97 0.03
N SER A 35 7.56 19.18 0.50
CA SER A 35 6.28 19.51 1.11
C SER A 35 5.15 19.49 0.08
N GLU A 36 3.93 19.19 0.52
CA GLU A 36 2.73 19.36 -0.31
C GLU A 36 2.57 20.84 -0.74
N PRO A 37 2.03 21.10 -1.94
CA PRO A 37 1.76 22.45 -2.40
C PRO A 37 0.77 23.14 -1.45
N HIS A 38 1.18 24.23 -0.79
CA HIS A 38 0.27 25.10 -0.05
C HIS A 38 -0.13 26.28 -0.94
N ALA A 39 -1.38 26.72 -0.86
CA ALA A 39 -1.97 27.73 -1.74
C ALA A 39 -1.24 29.10 -1.80
N LYS A 40 -0.24 29.35 -0.93
CA LYS A 40 0.55 30.60 -0.86
C LYS A 40 2.04 30.41 -0.53
N GLY A 41 2.59 29.19 -0.57
CA GLY A 41 3.96 28.91 -0.11
C GLY A 41 4.83 28.19 -1.13
N GLU A 42 6.13 28.49 -1.13
CA GLU A 42 7.14 27.71 -1.86
C GLU A 42 7.27 26.30 -1.26
N ARG A 43 7.53 25.31 -2.12
CA ARG A 43 7.79 23.94 -1.65
C ARG A 43 9.09 23.90 -0.87
N ALA A 44 9.07 23.29 0.31
CA ALA A 44 10.26 23.07 1.11
C ALA A 44 10.71 21.62 1.01
N ILE A 45 12.02 21.39 1.17
CA ILE A 45 12.56 20.04 1.32
C ILE A 45 12.48 19.66 2.80
N ILE A 46 11.99 18.45 3.05
CA ILE A 46 11.71 17.89 4.36
C ILE A 46 12.55 16.63 4.54
N LEU A 47 13.37 16.61 5.59
CA LEU A 47 13.96 15.40 6.12
C LEU A 47 12.92 14.69 6.98
N SER A 48 12.51 13.50 6.57
CA SER A 48 11.60 12.65 7.34
C SER A 48 12.38 11.46 7.89
N MET A 49 12.26 11.19 9.19
CA MET A 49 13.02 10.13 9.84
C MET A 49 12.19 9.40 10.88
N MET A 50 12.47 8.11 11.09
CA MET A 50 11.90 7.31 12.16
C MET A 50 12.76 7.45 13.42
N VAL A 51 12.15 7.87 14.52
CA VAL A 51 12.80 8.00 15.83
C VAL A 51 12.12 7.07 16.82
N ARG A 52 12.89 6.25 17.51
CA ARG A 52 12.42 5.41 18.62
C ARG A 52 13.07 5.90 19.91
N GLU A 53 12.31 6.58 20.75
CA GLU A 53 12.77 6.97 22.09
C GLU A 53 12.59 5.80 23.05
N GLU A 54 13.53 5.55 23.96
CA GLU A 54 13.51 4.40 24.90
C GLU A 54 12.23 4.30 25.76
N LYS A 55 11.47 5.39 25.88
CA LYS A 55 10.27 5.49 26.72
C LYS A 55 9.00 5.92 25.97
N GLN A 56 9.05 6.10 24.65
CA GLN A 56 7.90 6.49 23.83
C GLN A 56 7.72 5.57 22.62
N GLU A 57 6.50 5.56 22.08
CA GLU A 57 6.17 4.86 20.85
C GLU A 57 6.96 5.43 19.67
N ALA A 58 7.38 4.56 18.74
CA ALA A 58 8.14 4.96 17.56
C ALA A 58 7.38 6.04 16.76
N GLY A 59 8.03 7.18 16.52
CA GLY A 59 7.42 8.34 15.89
C GLY A 59 8.22 8.81 14.68
N MET A 60 7.53 9.12 13.58
CA MET A 60 8.16 9.84 12.48
C MET A 60 8.30 11.31 12.84
N LYS A 61 9.52 11.83 12.73
CA LYS A 61 9.83 13.26 12.87
C LYS A 61 10.12 13.85 11.49
N HIS A 62 9.70 15.11 11.30
CA HIS A 62 9.83 15.82 10.03
C HIS A 62 10.50 17.17 10.27
N TYR A 63 11.63 17.40 9.61
CA TYR A 63 12.41 18.62 9.72
C TYR A 63 12.43 19.34 8.39
N VAL A 64 12.00 20.61 8.40
CA VAL A 64 12.08 21.48 7.22
C VAL A 64 13.52 21.96 7.08
N ILE A 65 14.15 21.66 5.94
CA ILE A 65 15.47 22.17 5.60
C ILE A 65 15.31 23.59 5.08
N ARG A 66 15.92 24.55 5.77
CA ARG A 66 15.87 25.98 5.45
C ARG A 66 17.06 26.35 4.57
N GLN A 67 16.85 27.24 3.62
CA GLN A 67 17.93 27.93 2.91
C GLN A 67 18.04 29.37 3.38
N THR A 68 19.24 29.80 3.76
CA THR A 68 19.50 31.21 4.08
C THR A 68 20.90 31.57 3.61
N ASN A 69 21.04 32.65 2.85
CA ASN A 69 22.31 33.13 2.30
C ASN A 69 23.11 32.04 1.54
N GLY A 70 22.40 31.20 0.78
CA GLY A 70 23.01 30.11 -0.01
C GLY A 70 23.41 28.87 0.79
N LYS A 71 23.28 28.88 2.12
CA LYS A 71 23.53 27.71 2.98
C LYS A 71 22.24 26.99 3.35
N VAL A 72 22.35 25.69 3.61
CA VAL A 72 21.24 24.86 4.10
C VAL A 72 21.41 24.53 5.58
N SER A 73 20.33 24.53 6.34
CA SER A 73 20.33 24.19 7.77
C SER A 73 18.97 23.67 8.23
N ILE A 74 18.97 22.96 9.36
CA ILE A 74 17.75 22.61 10.09
C ILE A 74 17.70 23.39 11.41
N GLU A 75 18.73 23.24 12.26
CA GLU A 75 18.89 23.96 13.52
C GLU A 75 20.29 24.59 13.65
N ARG A 76 21.26 23.81 14.14
CA ARG A 76 22.57 24.30 14.62
C ARG A 76 23.58 24.53 13.52
N PHE A 77 23.69 23.58 12.59
CA PHE A 77 24.75 23.56 11.59
C PHE A 77 24.25 24.07 10.24
N ALA A 78 25.12 24.77 9.53
CA ALA A 78 24.85 25.31 8.20
C ALA A 78 25.88 24.80 7.20
N PHE A 79 25.40 24.25 6.08
CA PHE A 79 26.20 23.55 5.08
C PHE A 79 26.04 24.20 3.71
N SER A 80 26.95 23.89 2.78
CA SER A 80 26.87 24.44 1.41
C SER A 80 25.74 23.81 0.60
N ASN A 81 25.41 22.55 0.88
CA ASN A 81 24.35 21.79 0.21
C ASN A 81 23.81 20.66 1.11
N ILE A 82 22.68 20.07 0.71
CA ILE A 82 22.03 19.01 1.50
C ILE A 82 22.87 17.73 1.58
N PRO A 83 23.49 17.22 0.49
CA PRO A 83 24.34 16.03 0.59
C PRO A 83 25.47 16.19 1.63
N GLU A 84 26.10 17.38 1.71
CA GLU A 84 27.11 17.68 2.73
C GLU A 84 26.52 17.63 4.15
N MET A 85 25.34 18.22 4.36
CA MET A 85 24.63 18.16 5.64
C MET A 85 24.33 16.71 6.05
N ILE A 86 23.76 15.92 5.14
CA ILE A 86 23.43 14.51 5.40
C ILE A 86 24.69 13.71 5.72
N ASN A 87 25.75 13.88 4.94
CA ASN A 87 27.02 13.20 5.16
C ASN A 87 27.65 13.59 6.51
N PHE A 88 27.56 14.85 6.92
CA PHE A 88 28.03 15.27 8.25
C PHE A 88 27.29 14.53 9.37
N HIS A 89 25.96 14.52 9.35
CA HIS A 89 25.16 13.86 10.38
C HIS A 89 25.37 12.34 10.40
N LEU A 90 25.51 11.70 9.24
CA LEU A 90 25.81 10.26 9.14
C LEU A 90 27.21 9.91 9.66
N THR A 91 28.23 10.66 9.25
CA THR A 91 29.63 10.33 9.58
C THR A 91 30.02 10.71 11.00
N LYS A 92 29.45 11.79 11.54
CA LYS A 92 29.68 12.23 12.92
C LYS A 92 28.71 11.61 13.91
N ASN A 93 27.65 10.95 13.43
CA ASN A 93 26.54 10.49 14.25
C ASN A 93 25.97 11.64 15.12
N GLU A 94 25.92 12.84 14.54
CA GLU A 94 25.43 14.04 15.20
C GLU A 94 23.90 14.11 15.02
N PRO A 95 23.11 14.33 16.09
CA PRO A 95 21.66 14.45 15.99
C PRO A 95 21.22 15.63 15.11
N ILE A 96 20.04 15.51 14.48
CA ILE A 96 19.44 16.58 13.68
C ILE A 96 18.95 17.72 14.56
N SER A 97 18.39 17.41 15.74
CA SER A 97 17.90 18.38 16.72
C SER A 97 18.71 18.34 18.00
N GLU A 98 19.17 19.50 18.47
CA GLU A 98 19.93 19.60 19.73
C GLU A 98 19.06 19.24 20.94
N LYS A 99 17.75 19.48 20.82
CA LYS A 99 16.77 19.19 21.87
C LYS A 99 16.44 17.71 22.00
N ASP A 100 16.86 16.91 21.03
CA ASP A 100 16.49 15.51 20.93
C ASP A 100 17.65 14.66 20.40
N PRO A 101 18.46 14.09 21.30
CA PRO A 101 19.62 13.27 20.96
C PRO A 101 19.29 12.01 20.13
N GLU A 102 18.04 11.54 20.15
CA GLU A 102 17.61 10.34 19.41
C GLU A 102 17.43 10.62 17.91
N THR A 103 17.55 11.88 17.48
CA THR A 103 17.41 12.28 16.07
C THR A 103 18.67 12.07 15.25
N ALA A 104 19.40 10.98 15.50
CA ALA A 104 20.53 10.58 14.65
C ALA A 104 20.03 9.78 13.45
N ILE A 105 20.26 10.29 12.24
CA ILE A 105 20.02 9.55 11.00
C ILE A 105 21.07 8.45 10.82
N LYS A 106 20.65 7.28 10.33
CA LYS A 106 21.50 6.08 10.21
C LYS A 106 21.37 5.41 8.86
N ASN A 107 20.13 5.15 8.43
CA ASN A 107 19.87 4.32 7.26
C ASN A 107 19.13 5.15 6.20
N PRO A 108 19.79 5.51 5.09
CA PRO A 108 19.07 6.13 3.97
C PRO A 108 18.13 5.09 3.35
N VAL A 109 16.84 5.40 3.30
CA VAL A 109 15.87 4.56 2.60
C VAL A 109 15.87 4.96 1.13
N GLY A 110 16.17 4.00 0.27
CA GLY A 110 16.25 4.23 -1.17
C GLY A 110 14.88 4.31 -1.83
N ARG A 111 14.83 4.98 -2.99
CA ARG A 111 13.67 4.95 -3.89
C ARG A 111 13.20 3.54 -4.17
N GLN A 112 11.89 3.38 -4.17
CA GLN A 112 11.23 2.17 -4.59
C GLN A 112 11.10 2.16 -6.11
N HIS A 113 11.08 0.96 -6.71
CA HIS A 113 11.03 0.79 -8.16
C HIS A 113 9.74 1.34 -8.81
N TRP A 114 8.74 1.73 -8.01
CA TRP A 114 7.49 2.34 -8.45
C TRP A 114 7.46 3.87 -8.35
N GLU A 115 8.52 4.50 -7.82
CA GLU A 115 8.63 5.96 -7.75
C GLU A 115 9.16 6.51 -9.07
N LEU A 116 8.35 7.33 -9.75
CA LEU A 116 8.72 7.96 -11.03
C LEU A 116 9.53 9.24 -10.79
N LEU A 117 10.63 9.42 -11.55
CA LEU A 117 11.32 10.70 -11.59
C LEU A 117 10.60 11.71 -12.45
N HIS A 118 10.76 13.00 -12.13
CA HIS A 118 10.32 14.06 -13.05
C HIS A 118 11.10 14.01 -14.37
N GLU A 119 12.36 13.57 -14.35
CA GLU A 119 13.17 13.33 -15.56
C GLU A 119 12.67 12.13 -16.39
N ASP A 120 11.95 11.19 -15.77
CA ASP A 120 11.25 10.11 -16.48
C ASP A 120 9.97 10.63 -17.18
N ILE A 121 9.58 11.88 -16.93
CA ILE A 121 8.32 12.49 -17.37
C ILE A 121 8.59 13.88 -17.98
N GLU A 122 8.90 13.95 -19.27
CA GLU A 122 8.99 15.23 -19.98
C GLU A 122 7.59 15.79 -20.32
N SER A 123 7.21 16.88 -19.65
CA SER A 123 5.94 17.58 -19.87
C SER A 123 6.17 18.84 -20.72
N THR A 124 5.84 18.79 -22.01
CA THR A 124 6.03 19.94 -22.92
C THR A 124 4.76 20.79 -23.13
N LYS A 125 3.55 20.31 -22.80
CA LYS A 125 2.33 21.12 -22.61
C LYS A 125 1.17 20.29 -22.02
N LYS A 126 0.17 20.92 -21.39
CA LYS A 126 -1.09 20.25 -20.99
C LYS A 126 -1.81 19.71 -22.24
N LEU A 127 -1.81 18.39 -22.40
CA LEU A 127 -2.34 17.69 -23.59
C LEU A 127 -3.88 17.49 -23.58
N GLY A 128 -4.55 17.78 -22.46
CA GLY A 128 -6.01 17.66 -22.33
C GLY A 128 -6.43 17.16 -20.93
N GLU A 129 -7.74 17.05 -20.69
CA GLU A 129 -8.32 16.40 -19.50
C GLU A 129 -8.90 15.02 -19.90
N GLY A 130 -8.14 13.93 -19.68
CA GLY A 130 -8.51 12.52 -19.99
C GLY A 130 -8.46 12.17 -21.49
N ALA A 131 -8.50 10.92 -21.96
CA ALA A 131 -8.59 9.57 -21.39
C ALA A 131 -7.74 8.60 -22.26
N TYR A 132 -7.12 7.58 -21.67
CA TYR A 132 -6.13 6.69 -22.29
C TYR A 132 -6.71 5.76 -23.38
N GLY A 133 -6.01 5.60 -24.51
CA GLY A 133 -6.23 4.49 -25.46
C GLY A 133 -5.65 4.67 -26.88
N ASN A 134 -4.93 3.63 -27.34
CA ASN A 134 -4.42 3.30 -28.68
C ASN A 134 -3.02 3.82 -29.10
N ASN A 135 -2.21 2.91 -29.66
CA ASN A 135 -0.82 3.06 -30.14
C ASN A 135 -0.71 3.93 -31.41
N GLU A 136 -1.17 5.16 -31.36
CA GLU A 136 -0.75 6.21 -32.31
C GLU A 136 0.43 6.99 -31.71
N PRO A 137 1.29 7.64 -32.54
CA PRO A 137 2.25 8.61 -32.00
C PRO A 137 1.51 9.59 -31.09
N ILE A 138 2.05 9.81 -29.87
CA ILE A 138 1.39 10.54 -28.77
C ILE A 138 0.93 11.95 -29.22
N SER A 139 1.50 12.48 -30.30
CA SER A 139 1.02 13.62 -31.08
C SER A 139 1.60 13.58 -32.51
N GLU A 140 0.77 13.71 -33.56
CA GLU A 140 1.25 13.95 -34.95
C GLU A 140 2.05 15.26 -35.08
N LYS A 141 1.96 16.16 -34.10
CA LYS A 141 2.62 17.48 -34.10
C LYS A 141 3.97 17.50 -33.38
N ASP A 142 4.38 16.41 -32.74
CA ASP A 142 5.63 16.34 -31.99
C ASP A 142 6.25 14.93 -32.01
N PRO A 143 7.11 14.64 -33.01
CA PRO A 143 7.76 13.33 -33.15
C PRO A 143 8.94 13.11 -32.18
N GLU A 144 9.36 14.10 -31.38
CA GLU A 144 10.51 13.98 -30.47
C GLU A 144 10.15 13.52 -29.05
N THR A 145 8.87 13.63 -28.66
CA THR A 145 8.39 13.13 -27.37
C THR A 145 8.28 11.60 -27.40
N ALA A 146 9.17 10.91 -26.66
CA ALA A 146 9.23 9.44 -26.60
C ALA A 146 9.14 8.91 -25.15
N ILE A 147 8.34 7.85 -24.96
CA ILE A 147 8.34 7.08 -23.71
C ILE A 147 9.67 6.32 -23.63
N LYS A 148 10.56 6.72 -22.71
CA LYS A 148 11.86 6.06 -22.51
C LYS A 148 11.73 4.73 -21.79
N ASN A 149 11.00 4.70 -20.67
CA ASN A 149 10.83 3.51 -19.83
C ASN A 149 9.35 3.37 -19.41
N PRO A 150 8.57 2.48 -20.05
CA PRO A 150 7.21 2.24 -19.61
C PRO A 150 7.20 1.46 -18.29
N VAL A 151 6.40 1.91 -17.31
CA VAL A 151 6.11 1.11 -16.12
C VAL A 151 5.24 -0.07 -16.55
N GLY A 152 5.82 -1.27 -16.45
CA GLY A 152 5.13 -2.51 -16.73
C GLY A 152 4.04 -2.80 -15.71
N ARG A 153 2.96 -3.43 -16.19
CA ARG A 153 1.88 -3.98 -15.38
C ARG A 153 2.43 -4.98 -14.36
N GLN A 154 2.09 -4.79 -13.10
CA GLN A 154 2.49 -5.64 -11.99
C GLN A 154 1.80 -7.00 -12.04
N HIS A 155 2.36 -8.02 -11.39
CA HIS A 155 1.83 -9.38 -11.42
C HIS A 155 0.41 -9.51 -10.82
N TRP A 156 0.03 -8.60 -9.91
CA TRP A 156 -1.30 -8.51 -9.30
C TRP A 156 -2.29 -7.66 -10.10
N GLU A 157 -1.86 -7.00 -11.19
CA GLU A 157 -2.73 -6.23 -12.07
C GLU A 157 -3.26 -7.13 -13.19
N LEU A 158 -4.45 -7.69 -12.99
CA LEU A 158 -5.03 -8.69 -13.87
C LEU A 158 -5.74 -8.04 -15.06
N LEU A 159 -5.80 -8.78 -16.17
CA LEU A 159 -6.57 -8.39 -17.35
C LEU A 159 -7.98 -8.99 -17.26
N HIS A 160 -9.00 -8.22 -17.63
CA HIS A 160 -10.38 -8.69 -17.64
C HIS A 160 -10.58 -9.91 -18.54
N GLU A 161 -9.84 -10.03 -19.65
CA GLU A 161 -9.89 -11.17 -20.58
C GLU A 161 -9.38 -12.50 -19.98
N ASP A 162 -8.64 -12.44 -18.87
CA ASP A 162 -8.19 -13.61 -18.12
C ASP A 162 -9.24 -14.11 -17.11
N ILE A 163 -10.37 -13.40 -16.98
CA ILE A 163 -11.36 -13.60 -15.92
C ILE A 163 -12.69 -14.02 -16.52
N GLU A 164 -13.19 -15.18 -16.08
CA GLU A 164 -14.48 -15.72 -16.47
C GLU A 164 -15.40 -15.75 -15.24
N SER A 165 -16.36 -14.83 -15.16
CA SER A 165 -17.40 -14.86 -14.12
C SER A 165 -18.47 -15.89 -14.47
N THR A 166 -18.96 -16.63 -13.46
CA THR A 166 -19.89 -17.75 -13.67
C THR A 166 -21.19 -17.61 -12.89
N LYS A 167 -21.13 -17.57 -11.55
CA LYS A 167 -22.32 -17.62 -10.68
C LYS A 167 -22.22 -16.58 -9.56
N LYS A 168 -23.27 -15.77 -9.36
CA LYS A 168 -23.39 -14.91 -8.18
C LYS A 168 -23.42 -15.77 -6.90
N LEU A 169 -22.49 -15.51 -6.00
CA LEU A 169 -22.37 -16.14 -4.69
C LEU A 169 -23.10 -15.34 -3.61
N GLY A 170 -23.07 -14.01 -3.72
CA GLY A 170 -23.67 -13.12 -2.74
C GLY A 170 -23.51 -11.65 -3.12
N GLU A 171 -23.85 -10.80 -2.18
CA GLU A 171 -23.79 -9.35 -2.30
C GLU A 171 -23.28 -8.78 -0.97
N GLY A 172 -22.29 -7.89 -1.06
CA GLY A 172 -21.67 -7.23 0.08
C GLY A 172 -21.78 -5.71 -0.04
N ALA A 173 -21.19 -4.99 0.92
CA ALA A 173 -21.30 -3.54 1.02
C ALA A 173 -20.83 -2.77 -0.22
N TYR A 174 -19.91 -3.34 -1.00
CA TYR A 174 -19.27 -2.69 -2.16
C TYR A 174 -19.69 -3.29 -3.51
N GLY A 175 -20.66 -4.21 -3.52
CA GLY A 175 -21.16 -4.83 -4.73
C GLY A 175 -21.30 -6.36 -4.64
N GLU A 176 -21.31 -7.01 -5.79
CA GLU A 176 -21.61 -8.43 -5.90
C GLU A 176 -20.36 -9.29 -5.79
N VAL A 177 -20.50 -10.49 -5.24
CA VAL A 177 -19.45 -11.51 -5.25
C VAL A 177 -19.88 -12.66 -6.16
N HIS A 178 -19.04 -13.01 -7.13
CA HIS A 178 -19.29 -14.09 -8.08
C HIS A 178 -18.21 -15.17 -7.96
N ALA A 179 -18.56 -16.42 -8.22
CA ALA A 179 -17.61 -17.47 -8.52
C ALA A 179 -17.15 -17.34 -9.97
N GLY A 180 -15.92 -17.70 -10.26
CA GLY A 180 -15.39 -17.69 -11.60
C GLY A 180 -14.08 -18.44 -11.75
N LYS A 181 -13.44 -18.24 -12.90
CA LYS A 181 -12.12 -18.79 -13.22
C LYS A 181 -11.17 -17.67 -13.61
N LEU A 182 -9.95 -17.75 -13.10
CA LEU A 182 -8.83 -16.90 -13.51
C LEU A 182 -7.83 -17.75 -14.29
N ARG A 183 -7.46 -17.28 -15.48
CA ARG A 183 -6.33 -17.80 -16.26
C ARG A 183 -5.05 -17.12 -15.75
N LEU A 184 -4.19 -17.87 -15.08
CA LEU A 184 -2.89 -17.39 -14.64
C LEU A 184 -1.93 -17.25 -15.84
N LYS A 185 -0.85 -16.49 -15.68
CA LYS A 185 0.19 -16.32 -16.71
C LYS A 185 0.82 -17.65 -17.17
N SER A 186 0.78 -18.68 -16.32
CA SER A 186 1.21 -20.05 -16.67
C SER A 186 0.28 -20.77 -17.64
N GLY A 187 -0.89 -20.20 -17.95
CA GLY A 187 -1.99 -20.84 -18.68
C GLY A 187 -2.91 -21.67 -17.80
N THR A 188 -2.55 -21.93 -16.54
CA THR A 188 -3.38 -22.66 -15.58
C THR A 188 -4.64 -21.88 -15.24
N LYS A 189 -5.80 -22.55 -15.25
CA LYS A 189 -7.05 -21.97 -14.75
C LYS A 189 -7.27 -22.34 -13.30
N VAL A 190 -7.58 -21.36 -12.46
CA VAL A 190 -7.91 -21.55 -11.04
C VAL A 190 -9.29 -21.00 -10.73
N ASN A 191 -10.01 -21.65 -9.80
CA ASN A 191 -11.30 -21.15 -9.34
C ASN A 191 -11.09 -19.95 -8.41
N VAL A 192 -11.89 -18.90 -8.59
CA VAL A 192 -11.77 -17.63 -7.88
C VAL A 192 -13.12 -17.11 -7.42
N ALA A 193 -13.11 -16.39 -6.30
CA ALA A 193 -14.17 -15.47 -5.93
C ALA A 193 -13.83 -14.08 -6.51
N ILE A 194 -14.81 -13.43 -7.13
CA ILE A 194 -14.69 -12.16 -7.85
C ILE A 194 -15.60 -11.16 -7.16
N LYS A 195 -15.02 -10.25 -6.39
CA LYS A 195 -15.74 -9.11 -5.79
C LYS A 195 -15.81 -7.99 -6.83
N MET A 196 -17.00 -7.73 -7.36
CA MET A 196 -17.26 -6.79 -8.44
C MET A 196 -17.82 -5.48 -7.89
N ALA A 197 -17.11 -4.39 -8.14
CA ALA A 197 -17.46 -3.02 -7.80
C ALA A 197 -17.82 -2.27 -9.09
N LYS A 198 -19.12 -1.96 -9.29
CA LYS A 198 -19.57 -1.13 -10.42
C LYS A 198 -19.28 0.34 -10.09
N MET A 199 -18.41 0.99 -10.86
CA MET A 199 -17.92 2.34 -10.52
C MET A 199 -19.07 3.36 -10.47
N GLU A 200 -20.05 3.25 -11.37
CA GLU A 200 -21.25 4.11 -11.39
C GLU A 200 -22.06 4.08 -10.09
N SER A 201 -21.95 2.99 -9.32
CA SER A 201 -22.68 2.80 -8.06
C SER A 201 -21.87 3.12 -6.81
N LEU A 202 -20.59 3.51 -6.95
CA LEU A 202 -19.68 3.73 -5.83
C LEU A 202 -19.14 5.17 -5.81
N THR A 203 -19.01 5.72 -4.61
CA THR A 203 -18.31 6.98 -4.39
C THR A 203 -16.80 6.82 -4.56
N LYS A 204 -16.08 7.92 -4.78
CA LYS A 204 -14.60 7.91 -4.85
C LYS A 204 -13.99 7.34 -3.57
N GLU A 205 -14.63 7.60 -2.42
CA GLU A 205 -14.23 7.11 -1.11
C GLU A 205 -14.40 5.58 -1.01
N GLN A 206 -15.52 5.03 -1.49
CA GLN A 206 -15.74 3.59 -1.52
C GLN A 206 -14.73 2.89 -2.46
N ILE A 207 -14.40 3.49 -3.60
CA ILE A 207 -13.36 2.98 -4.51
C ILE A 207 -11.99 2.95 -3.81
N LYS A 208 -11.65 4.00 -3.06
CA LYS A 208 -10.42 4.05 -2.26
C LYS A 208 -10.41 2.96 -1.19
N GLU A 209 -11.53 2.67 -0.54
CA GLU A 209 -11.65 1.59 0.45
C GLU A 209 -11.43 0.20 -0.19
N VAL A 210 -12.07 -0.08 -1.32
CA VAL A 210 -11.87 -1.34 -2.07
C VAL A 210 -10.40 -1.51 -2.48
N MET A 211 -9.78 -0.45 -2.99
CA MET A 211 -8.36 -0.48 -3.38
C MET A 211 -7.42 -0.57 -2.18
N ARG A 212 -7.77 0.02 -1.04
CA ARG A 212 -7.04 -0.11 0.22
C ARG A 212 -7.06 -1.55 0.71
N GLU A 213 -8.24 -2.18 0.75
CA GLU A 213 -8.40 -3.58 1.09
C GLU A 213 -7.51 -4.46 0.20
N ALA A 214 -7.59 -4.26 -1.13
CA ALA A 214 -6.78 -4.99 -2.09
C ALA A 214 -5.27 -4.75 -1.93
N ARG A 215 -4.82 -3.56 -1.50
CA ARG A 215 -3.41 -3.28 -1.22
C ARG A 215 -2.90 -4.02 0.01
N LEU A 216 -3.71 -4.08 1.08
CA LEU A 216 -3.37 -4.85 2.28
C LEU A 216 -3.22 -6.33 1.95
N MET A 217 -4.19 -6.90 1.22
CA MET A 217 -4.22 -8.31 0.89
C MET A 217 -3.03 -8.78 0.04
N ARG A 218 -2.39 -7.90 -0.74
CA ARG A 218 -1.17 -8.24 -1.53
C ARG A 218 -0.02 -8.74 -0.67
N GLY A 219 0.04 -8.32 0.60
CA GLY A 219 1.10 -8.68 1.54
C GLY A 219 0.83 -9.99 2.31
N PHE A 220 -0.30 -10.65 2.07
CA PHE A 220 -0.71 -11.83 2.82
C PHE A 220 -0.48 -13.13 2.04
N ASP A 221 0.23 -14.06 2.66
CA ASP A 221 0.41 -15.41 2.18
C ASP A 221 0.46 -16.37 3.37
N HIS A 222 -0.68 -16.97 3.70
CA HIS A 222 -0.82 -17.87 4.85
C HIS A 222 -1.98 -18.84 4.62
N PRO A 223 -1.87 -20.14 4.98
CA PRO A 223 -2.91 -21.13 4.74
C PRO A 223 -4.28 -20.78 5.36
N ASN A 224 -4.29 -20.04 6.47
CA ASN A 224 -5.50 -19.61 7.18
C ASN A 224 -5.94 -18.18 6.87
N ILE A 225 -5.43 -17.58 5.79
CA ILE A 225 -5.89 -16.32 5.22
C ILE A 225 -6.38 -16.60 3.80
N VAL A 226 -7.49 -15.97 3.38
CA VAL A 226 -7.96 -16.09 2.00
C VAL A 226 -6.89 -15.55 1.06
N LYS A 227 -6.46 -16.37 0.09
CA LYS A 227 -5.43 -15.96 -0.86
C LYS A 227 -5.95 -14.89 -1.81
N PHE A 228 -5.16 -13.85 -2.00
CA PHE A 228 -5.38 -12.81 -2.99
C PHE A 228 -4.64 -13.12 -4.28
N TYR A 229 -5.32 -12.98 -5.43
CA TYR A 229 -4.71 -13.16 -6.74
C TYR A 229 -4.39 -11.84 -7.43
N GLY A 230 -5.23 -10.82 -7.29
CA GLY A 230 -5.02 -9.55 -7.97
C GLY A 230 -6.26 -8.69 -8.09
N VAL A 231 -6.11 -7.57 -8.80
CA VAL A 231 -7.18 -6.64 -9.15
C VAL A 231 -7.23 -6.48 -10.66
N ALA A 232 -8.42 -6.54 -11.25
CA ALA A 232 -8.67 -6.08 -12.61
C ALA A 232 -9.31 -4.70 -12.56
N ALA A 233 -8.50 -3.66 -12.83
CA ALA A 233 -8.90 -2.25 -12.77
C ALA A 233 -8.76 -1.54 -14.13
N GLY A 234 -8.44 -2.27 -15.20
CA GLY A 234 -8.20 -1.69 -16.52
C GLY A 234 -9.48 -1.20 -17.22
N THR A 235 -10.60 -1.87 -16.99
CA THR A 235 -11.93 -1.50 -17.47
C THR A 235 -12.97 -1.71 -16.37
N GLU A 236 -14.19 -1.23 -16.59
CA GLU A 236 -15.31 -1.55 -15.71
C GLU A 236 -15.87 -2.97 -15.95
N PRO A 237 -16.39 -3.64 -14.90
CA PRO A 237 -16.37 -3.24 -13.49
C PRO A 237 -14.99 -3.49 -12.85
N LEU A 238 -14.70 -2.80 -11.73
CA LEU A 238 -13.52 -3.09 -10.91
C LEU A 238 -13.69 -4.47 -10.27
N MET A 239 -12.71 -5.36 -10.42
CA MET A 239 -12.78 -6.72 -9.86
C MET A 239 -11.61 -7.00 -8.92
N VAL A 240 -11.90 -7.51 -7.73
CA VAL A 240 -10.90 -8.05 -6.80
C VAL A 240 -11.02 -9.57 -6.79
N LEU A 241 -9.91 -10.25 -7.07
CA LEU A 241 -9.86 -11.70 -7.26
C LEU A 241 -9.20 -12.39 -6.08
N MET A 242 -9.96 -13.32 -5.49
CA MET A 242 -9.59 -14.04 -4.27
C MET A 242 -9.79 -15.55 -4.46
N GLU A 243 -9.21 -16.34 -3.58
CA GLU A 243 -9.48 -17.77 -3.47
C GLU A 243 -10.98 -18.04 -3.31
N LEU A 244 -11.50 -18.95 -4.14
CA LEU A 244 -12.83 -19.51 -3.91
C LEU A 244 -12.73 -20.61 -2.86
N VAL A 245 -13.42 -20.43 -1.74
CA VAL A 245 -13.42 -21.40 -0.63
C VAL A 245 -14.76 -22.16 -0.62
N ASP A 246 -14.70 -23.46 -0.89
CA ASP A 246 -15.85 -24.25 -1.37
C ASP A 246 -17.03 -24.41 -0.38
N CYS A 247 -16.82 -24.36 0.95
CA CYS A 247 -17.92 -24.49 1.91
C CYS A 247 -18.49 -23.15 2.40
N GLY A 248 -17.99 -22.03 1.86
CA GLY A 248 -18.47 -20.68 2.20
C GLY A 248 -18.17 -20.28 3.64
N ALA A 249 -19.02 -19.43 4.21
CA ALA A 249 -18.83 -18.87 5.55
C ALA A 249 -18.90 -19.95 6.65
N LEU A 250 -18.02 -19.84 7.64
CA LEU A 250 -17.83 -20.82 8.70
C LEU A 250 -19.06 -20.89 9.63
N ASP A 251 -19.73 -19.77 9.89
CA ASP A 251 -20.98 -19.73 10.66
C ASP A 251 -22.09 -20.58 10.00
N SER A 252 -22.23 -20.46 8.69
CA SER A 252 -23.17 -21.19 7.85
C SER A 252 -22.80 -22.67 7.79
N TYR A 253 -21.51 -22.98 7.70
CA TYR A 253 -21.02 -24.37 7.75
C TYR A 253 -21.34 -25.03 9.10
N ILE A 254 -21.05 -24.35 10.22
CA ILE A 254 -21.33 -24.88 11.57
C ILE A 254 -22.84 -25.07 11.76
N SER A 255 -23.65 -24.11 11.32
CA SER A 255 -25.12 -24.19 11.43
C SER A 255 -25.70 -25.39 10.66
N LYS A 256 -25.13 -25.71 9.50
CA LYS A 256 -25.53 -26.89 8.70
C LYS A 256 -24.99 -28.21 9.25
N ASN A 257 -24.01 -28.17 10.16
CA ASN A 257 -23.34 -29.34 10.72
C ASN A 257 -23.38 -29.32 12.27
N PRO A 258 -24.58 -29.38 12.89
CA PRO A 258 -24.72 -29.24 14.34
C PRO A 258 -23.98 -30.31 15.14
N ASN A 259 -23.79 -31.50 14.56
CA ASN A 259 -23.13 -32.65 15.17
C ASN A 259 -21.59 -32.64 15.01
N LEU A 260 -20.99 -31.52 14.61
CA LEU A 260 -19.52 -31.37 14.56
C LEU A 260 -18.89 -31.72 15.91
N PRO A 261 -17.96 -32.70 15.96
CA PRO A 261 -17.29 -33.07 17.20
C PRO A 261 -16.57 -31.88 17.83
N PRO A 262 -16.50 -31.81 19.18
CA PRO A 262 -15.77 -30.75 19.87
C PRO A 262 -14.31 -30.62 19.41
N THR A 263 -13.66 -31.74 19.07
CA THR A 263 -12.30 -31.78 18.52
C THR A 263 -12.18 -31.04 17.19
N LYS A 264 -13.17 -31.18 16.28
CA LYS A 264 -13.16 -30.48 15.00
C LYS A 264 -13.42 -28.98 15.16
N ARG A 265 -14.28 -28.60 16.10
CA ARG A 265 -14.50 -27.19 16.45
C ARG A 265 -13.24 -26.56 17.04
N MET A 266 -12.53 -27.29 17.89
CA MET A 266 -11.24 -26.83 18.43
C MET A 266 -10.20 -26.64 17.31
N GLU A 267 -10.10 -27.59 16.38
CA GLU A 267 -9.22 -27.46 15.21
C GLU A 267 -9.52 -26.20 14.39
N MET A 268 -10.79 -25.90 14.14
CA MET A 268 -11.22 -24.67 13.45
C MET A 268 -10.79 -23.41 14.21
N CYS A 269 -10.92 -23.39 15.55
CA CYS A 269 -10.46 -22.28 16.37
C CYS A 269 -8.93 -22.11 16.31
N CYS A 270 -8.16 -23.20 16.39
CA CYS A 270 -6.70 -23.16 16.26
C CYS A 270 -6.27 -22.59 14.91
N GLN A 271 -6.92 -23.01 13.83
CA GLN A 271 -6.66 -22.51 12.49
C GLN A 271 -6.96 -21.01 12.33
N ALA A 272 -8.08 -20.53 12.90
CA ALA A 272 -8.35 -19.09 12.95
C ALA A 272 -7.28 -18.35 13.76
N ALA A 273 -6.85 -18.89 14.90
CA ALA A 273 -5.80 -18.30 15.72
C ALA A 273 -4.46 -18.20 14.98
N TRP A 274 -4.06 -19.20 14.19
CA TRP A 274 -2.85 -19.11 13.35
C TRP A 274 -2.95 -18.01 12.29
N GLY A 275 -4.14 -17.81 11.70
CA GLY A 275 -4.38 -16.69 10.79
C GLY A 275 -4.25 -15.33 11.49
N ILE A 276 -4.79 -15.20 12.71
CA ILE A 276 -4.69 -13.97 13.51
C ILE A 276 -3.25 -13.68 13.92
N GLU A 277 -2.52 -14.71 14.38
CA GLU A 277 -1.10 -14.62 14.72
C GLU A 277 -0.29 -14.10 13.52
N TYR A 278 -0.53 -14.65 12.33
CA TYR A 278 0.10 -14.19 11.10
C TYR A 278 -0.20 -12.71 10.81
N LEU A 279 -1.46 -12.28 10.92
CA LEU A 279 -1.85 -10.87 10.70
C LEU A 279 -1.16 -9.94 11.70
N HIS A 280 -1.09 -10.34 12.97
CA HIS A 280 -0.40 -9.55 14.00
C HIS A 280 1.10 -9.45 13.74
N HIS A 281 1.74 -10.52 13.24
CA HIS A 281 3.13 -10.46 12.81
C HIS A 281 3.35 -9.50 11.62
N LYS A 282 2.33 -9.27 10.80
CA LYS A 282 2.31 -8.25 9.74
C LYS A 282 1.93 -6.85 10.24
N VAL A 283 1.76 -6.65 11.55
CA VAL A 283 1.34 -5.38 12.17
C VAL A 283 -0.04 -4.95 11.66
N VAL A 284 -0.95 -5.91 11.56
CA VAL A 284 -2.31 -5.73 11.04
C VAL A 284 -3.34 -6.20 12.07
N ILE A 285 -4.29 -5.32 12.40
CA ILE A 285 -5.46 -5.62 13.23
C ILE A 285 -6.67 -5.73 12.31
N HIS A 286 -7.30 -6.91 12.25
CA HIS A 286 -8.44 -7.16 11.37
C HIS A 286 -9.71 -6.36 11.76
N CYS A 287 -9.90 -6.10 13.06
CA CYS A 287 -11.04 -5.37 13.63
C CYS A 287 -12.44 -5.99 13.45
N ASP A 288 -12.59 -7.13 12.75
CA ASP A 288 -13.90 -7.78 12.54
C ASP A 288 -13.78 -9.31 12.48
N ILE A 289 -13.06 -9.89 13.45
CA ILE A 289 -12.94 -11.35 13.57
C ILE A 289 -14.26 -11.91 14.09
N ALA A 290 -14.95 -12.65 13.22
CA ALA A 290 -16.17 -13.38 13.53
C ALA A 290 -16.30 -14.60 12.60
N ALA A 291 -17.09 -15.61 13.00
CA ALA A 291 -17.30 -16.80 12.18
C ALA A 291 -17.91 -16.52 10.79
N ARG A 292 -18.70 -15.45 10.65
CA ARG A 292 -19.23 -14.98 9.34
C ARG A 292 -18.14 -14.46 8.38
N ASN A 293 -17.02 -13.97 8.93
CA ASN A 293 -15.87 -13.44 8.18
C ASN A 293 -14.73 -14.47 8.08
N CYS A 294 -14.99 -15.70 8.49
CA CYS A 294 -14.13 -16.84 8.23
C CYS A 294 -14.80 -17.72 7.18
N LEU A 295 -14.04 -18.21 6.21
CA LEU A 295 -14.48 -19.21 5.25
C LEU A 295 -13.95 -20.59 5.62
N TYR A 296 -14.64 -21.65 5.22
CA TYR A 296 -14.20 -23.03 5.44
C TYR A 296 -14.15 -23.81 4.12
N GLY A 297 -13.05 -24.52 3.88
CA GLY A 297 -12.86 -25.35 2.68
C GLY A 297 -11.53 -26.09 2.74
N ASP A 298 -11.43 -27.25 2.08
CA ASP A 298 -10.24 -28.11 2.14
C ASP A 298 -9.78 -28.43 3.59
N GLY A 299 -10.74 -28.58 4.50
CA GLY A 299 -10.45 -28.81 5.93
C GLY A 299 -9.84 -27.61 6.67
N LYS A 300 -9.76 -26.44 6.03
CA LYS A 300 -9.11 -25.22 6.54
C LYS A 300 -10.10 -24.09 6.78
N VAL A 301 -9.92 -23.38 7.89
CA VAL A 301 -10.50 -22.07 8.18
C VAL A 301 -9.59 -21.01 7.58
N LYS A 302 -10.19 -20.08 6.83
CA LYS A 302 -9.51 -18.97 6.17
C LYS A 302 -10.18 -17.65 6.54
N ILE A 303 -9.43 -16.74 7.13
CA ILE A 303 -9.92 -15.39 7.47
C ILE A 303 -10.09 -14.57 6.18
N SER A 304 -11.19 -13.85 6.10
CA SER A 304 -11.64 -13.06 4.95
C SER A 304 -12.22 -11.73 5.41
N ASP A 305 -12.55 -10.85 4.45
CA ASP A 305 -13.18 -9.55 4.65
C ASP A 305 -12.32 -8.55 5.45
N PHE A 306 -11.41 -7.91 4.73
CA PHE A 306 -10.42 -6.99 5.32
C PHE A 306 -10.89 -5.54 5.30
N GLY A 307 -12.18 -5.27 5.03
CA GLY A 307 -12.70 -3.90 4.87
C GLY A 307 -12.52 -2.99 6.10
N LEU A 308 -12.54 -3.56 7.30
CA LEU A 308 -12.37 -2.83 8.57
C LEU A 308 -10.93 -2.86 9.11
N THR A 309 -10.01 -3.46 8.37
CA THR A 309 -8.64 -3.70 8.82
C THR A 309 -7.86 -2.40 9.04
N ARG A 310 -6.99 -2.40 10.05
CA ARG A 310 -6.08 -1.31 10.40
C ARG A 310 -4.64 -1.82 10.45
N GLU A 311 -3.72 -1.01 9.94
CA GLU A 311 -2.28 -1.22 10.13
C GLU A 311 -1.86 -0.53 11.43
N GLY A 312 -1.11 -1.23 12.28
CA GLY A 312 -0.67 -0.76 13.59
C GLY A 312 -0.77 -1.85 14.65
N GLU A 313 -0.09 -1.65 15.77
CA GLU A 313 -0.14 -2.55 16.94
C GLU A 313 -1.28 -2.16 17.90
N THR A 314 -1.73 -0.90 17.87
CA THR A 314 -2.75 -0.36 18.75
C THR A 314 -3.87 0.29 17.94
N TYR A 315 -5.12 0.05 18.37
CA TYR A 315 -6.30 0.75 17.85
C TYR A 315 -7.03 1.41 19.00
N LYS A 316 -7.08 2.74 18.99
CA LYS A 316 -7.92 3.53 19.90
C LYS A 316 -9.25 3.77 19.20
N MET A 317 -10.34 3.26 19.79
CA MET A 317 -11.68 3.60 19.34
C MET A 317 -11.92 5.08 19.60
N ASP A 318 -12.45 5.79 18.60
CA ASP A 318 -12.93 7.15 18.79
C ASP A 318 -14.19 7.07 19.68
N PRO A 319 -14.20 7.70 20.86
CA PRO A 319 -15.33 7.61 21.80
C PRO A 319 -16.57 8.41 21.36
N HIS A 320 -16.65 8.86 20.11
CA HIS A 320 -17.67 9.77 19.60
C HIS A 320 -18.59 9.14 18.56
#